data_AF-A0AAV8E502-F1
#
_entry.id   AF-A0AAV8E502-F1
#
_cell.length_a   1.000
_cell.length_b   1.000
_cell.length_c   1.000
_cell.angle_alpha   90.00
_cell.angle_beta   90.00
_cell.angle_gamma   90.00
#
_symmetry.space_group_name_H-M   'P 1'
#
loop_
_entity.id
_entity.type
_entity.pdbx_description
1 polymer ?
#
loop_
_entity_poly.entity_id
_entity_poly.type
_entity_poly.pdbx_seq_one_letter_code
_entity_poly.pdbx_strand_id
1 'polypeptide(L)'
;MQVIKLPTWLINQIDRVSRSFLWKGSDVCHGGHCLVNWEKCCLPKINGGLGILHLPSQNIALLSKWIWKLQAEEDSVWTKTIHNLYGTTNLQLLAELDCTSYGLKDALQGLHVVLASTNISDNGDSINWKWTADGAFTTKSTYMLLRDPGVRSTFQCWIWKIHAPPKTKLFCWLLLMNRLLTQENLEKRRWPSIQHRVLCNNSDKETTRHLFLHCAFARDLLESTIGNGLIIHQADEVINFWDRNKTILLNKSSLWLEAMWRIWKDRNLCIFEGKRPNAHTSIRRIIQDSILWKTYDR
;
A
#
# COMPACT_ATOMS: atom_id res chain seq x y z
N MET A 1 19.50 15.78 -5.30
CA MET A 1 18.28 16.57 -5.07
C MET A 1 17.58 16.74 -6.42
N GLN A 2 16.26 16.54 -6.49
CA GLN A 2 15.52 16.63 -7.74
C GLN A 2 15.16 18.08 -8.05
N VAL A 3 15.46 18.55 -9.27
CA VAL A 3 15.26 19.95 -9.69
C VAL A 3 14.31 20.05 -10.90
N ILE A 4 13.88 18.90 -11.42
CA ILE A 4 13.11 18.80 -12.66
C ILE A 4 11.82 18.03 -12.37
N LYS A 5 10.70 18.51 -12.92
CA LYS A 5 9.46 17.74 -12.98
C LYS A 5 9.63 16.57 -13.94
N LEU A 6 9.32 15.37 -13.46
CA LEU A 6 9.43 14.18 -14.28
C LEU A 6 8.37 14.22 -15.37
N PRO A 7 8.76 14.01 -16.64
CA PRO A 7 7.79 13.84 -17.72
C PRO A 7 6.84 12.68 -17.41
N THR A 8 5.56 12.83 -17.77
CA THR A 8 4.53 11.81 -17.55
C THR A 8 4.90 10.47 -18.18
N TRP A 9 5.54 10.48 -19.35
CA TRP A 9 5.98 9.24 -20.01
C TRP A 9 6.99 8.47 -19.14
N LEU A 10 7.92 9.17 -18.47
CA LEU A 10 8.94 8.55 -17.63
C LEU A 10 8.32 7.96 -16.37
N ILE A 11 7.41 8.70 -15.73
CA ILE A 11 6.63 8.20 -14.59
C ILE A 11 5.90 6.91 -14.98
N ASN A 12 5.22 6.90 -16.12
CA ASN A 12 4.49 5.75 -16.62
C ASN A 12 5.41 4.54 -16.89
N GLN A 13 6.63 4.77 -17.37
CA GLN A 13 7.62 3.70 -17.56
C GLN A 13 8.07 3.09 -16.23
N ILE A 14 8.39 3.91 -15.23
CA ILE A 14 8.82 3.42 -13.91
C ILE A 14 7.67 2.67 -13.22
N ASP A 15 6.46 3.21 -13.29
CA ASP A 15 5.26 2.56 -12.77
C ASP A 15 5.01 1.21 -13.45
N ARG A 16 5.21 1.12 -14.78
CA ARG A 16 5.07 -0.12 -15.53
C ARG A 16 6.05 -1.19 -15.04
N VAL A 17 7.33 -0.84 -14.86
CA VAL A 17 8.34 -1.77 -14.34
C VAL A 17 8.00 -2.21 -12.91
N SER A 18 7.59 -1.27 -12.07
CA SER A 18 7.22 -1.54 -10.67
C SER A 18 6.01 -2.47 -10.56
N ARG A 19 4.97 -2.24 -11.39
CA ARG A 19 3.79 -3.13 -11.50
C ARG A 19 4.18 -4.52 -12.01
N SER A 20 5.08 -4.58 -12.98
CA SER A 20 5.50 -5.85 -13.60
C SER A 20 6.27 -6.71 -12.62
N PHE A 21 7.21 -6.10 -11.90
CA PHE A 21 7.93 -6.74 -10.80
C PHE A 21 6.98 -7.24 -9.71
N LEU A 22 6.09 -6.37 -9.20
CA LEU A 22 5.23 -6.70 -8.06
C LEU A 22 4.23 -7.83 -8.37
N TRP A 23 3.59 -7.79 -9.54
CA TRP A 23 2.46 -8.67 -9.85
C TRP A 23 2.82 -9.92 -10.65
N LYS A 24 3.90 -9.88 -11.42
CA LYS A 24 4.28 -10.97 -12.33
C LYS A 24 5.70 -11.48 -12.09
N GLY A 25 6.57 -10.71 -11.44
CA GLY A 25 7.98 -11.06 -11.31
C GLY A 25 8.71 -11.05 -12.66
N SER A 26 8.23 -10.27 -13.63
CA SER A 26 8.83 -10.12 -14.95
C SER A 26 8.97 -8.65 -15.33
N ASP A 27 9.62 -8.39 -16.46
CA ASP A 27 9.79 -7.08 -17.09
C ASP A 27 8.49 -6.53 -17.73
N VAL A 28 7.58 -7.41 -18.17
CA VAL A 28 6.32 -7.00 -18.82
C VAL A 28 5.08 -7.57 -18.14
N CYS A 29 4.21 -6.69 -17.62
CA CYS A 29 2.84 -7.04 -17.21
C CYS A 29 1.75 -6.32 -18.02
N HIS A 30 0.63 -7.02 -18.20
CA HIS A 30 -0.65 -6.50 -18.69
C HIS A 30 -1.64 -6.30 -17.53
N GLY A 31 -2.72 -5.54 -17.76
CA GLY A 31 -3.72 -5.22 -16.73
C GLY A 31 -4.31 -6.44 -16.01
N GLY A 32 -4.47 -7.57 -16.71
CA GLY A 32 -4.94 -8.83 -16.11
C GLY A 32 -4.04 -9.42 -15.01
N HIS A 33 -2.76 -9.07 -14.98
CA HIS A 33 -1.84 -9.53 -13.93
C HIS A 33 -1.98 -8.74 -12.63
N CYS A 34 -2.41 -7.48 -12.69
CA CYS A 34 -2.54 -6.65 -11.49
C CYS A 34 -3.73 -7.12 -10.64
N LEU A 35 -3.49 -7.46 -9.37
CA LEU A 35 -4.56 -7.86 -8.45
C LEU A 35 -5.28 -6.66 -7.83
N VAL A 36 -4.56 -5.55 -7.66
CA VAL A 36 -5.07 -4.31 -7.07
C VAL A 36 -4.71 -3.13 -7.97
N ASN A 37 -5.59 -2.12 -8.02
CA ASN A 37 -5.32 -0.87 -8.71
C ASN A 37 -4.04 -0.21 -8.14
N TRP A 38 -3.19 0.31 -9.03
CA TRP A 38 -1.91 0.91 -8.65
C TRP A 38 -2.06 2.11 -7.72
N GLU A 39 -3.04 2.98 -7.93
CA GLU A 39 -3.30 4.12 -7.04
C GLU A 39 -3.57 3.67 -5.61
N LYS A 40 -4.29 2.56 -5.44
CA LYS A 40 -4.56 1.96 -4.14
C LYS A 40 -3.27 1.40 -3.52
N CYS A 41 -2.40 0.79 -4.32
CA CYS A 41 -1.09 0.30 -3.88
C CYS A 41 -0.21 1.46 -3.36
N CYS A 42 -0.28 2.62 -4.03
CA CYS A 42 0.47 3.82 -3.68
C CYS A 42 -0.10 4.60 -2.48
N LEU A 43 -1.27 4.21 -1.95
CA LEU A 43 -1.74 4.83 -0.71
C LEU A 43 -0.80 4.49 0.46
N PRO A 44 -0.68 5.39 1.44
CA PRO A 44 -0.02 5.06 2.70
C PRO A 44 -0.61 3.79 3.33
N LYS A 45 0.23 3.03 4.04
CA LYS A 45 -0.20 1.82 4.78
C LYS A 45 -1.34 2.10 5.77
N ILE A 46 -1.35 3.30 6.36
CA ILE A 46 -2.43 3.76 7.27
C ILE A 46 -3.76 4.04 6.56
N ASN A 47 -3.73 4.24 5.24
CA ASN A 47 -4.92 4.41 4.38
C ASN A 47 -5.21 3.12 3.57
N GLY A 48 -4.58 2.00 3.94
CA GLY A 48 -4.82 0.69 3.34
C GLY A 48 -4.12 0.43 2.01
N GLY A 49 -3.06 1.16 1.68
CA GLY A 49 -2.17 0.80 0.58
C GLY A 49 -0.98 -0.04 1.00
N LEU A 50 -0.05 -0.25 0.06
CA LEU A 50 1.24 -0.88 0.30
C LEU A 50 2.30 0.13 0.77
N GLY A 51 2.02 1.43 0.66
CA GLY A 51 2.98 2.50 0.91
C GLY A 51 4.02 2.65 -0.21
N ILE A 52 3.71 2.18 -1.42
CA ILE A 52 4.52 2.47 -2.60
C ILE A 52 4.44 3.97 -2.87
N LEU A 53 5.55 4.60 -3.24
CA LEU A 53 5.54 6.04 -3.52
C LEU A 53 4.71 6.32 -4.77
N HIS A 54 3.76 7.24 -4.66
CA HIS A 54 3.07 7.82 -5.80
C HIS A 54 4.02 8.82 -6.47
N LEU A 55 4.67 8.39 -7.56
CA LEU A 55 5.75 9.15 -8.22
C LEU A 55 5.37 10.59 -8.60
N PRO A 56 4.16 10.89 -9.14
CA PRO A 56 3.77 12.27 -9.41
C PRO A 56 3.77 13.13 -8.14
N SER A 57 3.16 12.64 -7.05
CA SER A 57 3.11 13.40 -5.79
C SER A 57 4.48 13.47 -5.11
N GLN A 58 5.29 12.43 -5.21
CA GLN A 58 6.66 12.44 -4.68
C GLN A 58 7.54 13.45 -5.43
N ASN A 59 7.40 13.54 -6.74
CA ASN A 59 8.11 14.51 -7.54
C ASN A 59 7.71 15.94 -7.18
N ILE A 60 6.41 16.23 -7.06
CA ILE A 60 5.92 17.53 -6.59
C ILE A 60 6.48 17.82 -5.20
N ALA A 61 6.36 16.87 -4.25
CA ALA A 61 6.85 17.05 -2.88
C ALA A 61 8.35 17.36 -2.80
N LEU A 62 9.17 16.75 -3.67
CA LEU A 62 10.60 17.03 -3.76
C LEU A 62 10.88 18.43 -4.33
N LEU A 63 10.11 18.85 -5.33
CA LEU A 63 10.25 20.16 -5.96
C LEU A 63 9.83 21.31 -5.03
N SER A 64 8.82 21.11 -4.19
CA SER A 64 8.40 22.07 -3.17
C SER A 64 9.51 22.51 -2.22
N LYS A 65 10.57 21.71 -2.05
CA LYS A 65 11.74 22.10 -1.24
C LYS A 65 12.42 23.35 -1.79
N TRP A 66 12.49 23.50 -3.11
CA TRP A 66 13.12 24.66 -3.76
C TRP A 66 12.27 25.91 -3.62
N ILE A 67 10.95 25.74 -3.62
CA ILE A 67 10.00 26.83 -3.38
C ILE A 67 10.13 27.29 -1.93
N TRP A 68 10.14 26.36 -0.97
CA TRP A 68 10.37 26.68 0.43
C TRP A 68 11.69 27.44 0.63
N LYS A 69 12.78 26.97 0.03
CA LYS A 69 14.07 27.67 0.08
C LYS A 69 14.01 29.08 -0.49
N LEU A 70 13.28 29.27 -1.60
CA LEU A 70 13.13 30.59 -2.22
C LEU A 70 12.40 31.57 -1.30
N GLN A 71 11.39 31.09 -0.57
CA GLN A 71 10.56 31.94 0.30
C GLN A 71 11.14 32.15 1.70
N ALA A 72 11.82 31.15 2.27
CA ALA A 72 12.27 31.16 3.66
C ALA A 72 13.77 31.46 3.82
N GLU A 73 14.58 31.32 2.76
CA GLU A 73 16.03 31.54 2.80
C GLU A 73 16.42 32.65 1.80
N GLU A 74 16.07 33.91 2.11
CA GLU A 74 16.30 35.07 1.24
C GLU A 74 17.77 35.21 0.80
N ASP A 75 18.70 34.89 1.71
CA ASP A 75 20.14 35.02 1.47
C ASP A 75 20.79 33.82 0.77
N SER A 76 20.03 32.77 0.45
CA SER A 76 20.59 31.56 -0.14
C SER A 76 21.12 31.80 -1.57
N VAL A 77 22.13 31.02 -1.96
CA VAL A 77 22.67 31.03 -3.34
C VAL A 77 21.56 30.76 -4.36
N TRP A 78 20.61 29.90 -4.02
CA TRP A 78 19.45 29.60 -4.86
C TRP A 78 18.56 30.83 -5.09
N THR A 79 18.19 31.53 -4.02
CA THR A 79 17.36 32.74 -4.09
C THR A 79 18.03 33.84 -4.91
N LYS A 80 19.33 34.08 -4.66
CA LYS A 80 20.14 35.04 -5.43
C LYS A 80 20.23 34.65 -6.90
N THR A 81 20.40 33.37 -7.20
CA THR A 81 20.45 32.86 -8.57
C THR A 81 19.12 33.08 -9.30
N ILE A 82 17.99 32.76 -8.67
CA ILE A 82 16.66 32.96 -9.26
C ILE A 82 16.38 34.45 -9.50
N HIS A 83 16.68 35.31 -8.52
CA HIS A 83 16.54 36.75 -8.68
C HIS A 83 17.38 37.27 -9.86
N ASN A 84 18.63 36.83 -10.00
CA ASN A 84 19.51 37.27 -11.07
C ASN A 84 19.08 36.75 -12.46
N LEU A 85 18.50 35.54 -12.53
CA LEU A 85 18.05 34.96 -13.79
C LEU A 85 16.72 35.55 -14.30
N TYR A 86 15.81 35.86 -13.39
CA TYR A 86 14.43 36.21 -13.75
C TYR A 86 14.00 37.61 -13.29
N GLY A 87 14.86 38.35 -12.57
CA GLY A 87 14.57 39.69 -12.06
C GLY A 87 13.57 39.73 -10.89
N THR A 88 13.15 38.58 -10.38
CA THR A 88 12.17 38.48 -9.29
C THR A 88 12.27 37.14 -8.56
N THR A 89 11.86 37.13 -7.29
CA THR A 89 11.65 35.92 -6.47
C THR A 89 10.16 35.68 -6.18
N ASN A 90 9.28 36.55 -6.68
CA ASN A 90 7.84 36.44 -6.49
C ASN A 90 7.30 35.22 -7.27
N LEU A 91 6.71 34.26 -6.54
CA LEU A 91 6.24 33.00 -7.12
C LEU A 91 5.16 33.17 -8.19
N GLN A 92 4.29 34.17 -8.06
CA GLN A 92 3.22 34.42 -9.02
C GLN A 92 3.79 34.92 -10.34
N LEU A 93 4.70 35.90 -10.28
CA LEU A 93 5.43 36.40 -11.45
C LEU A 93 6.25 35.27 -12.09
N LEU A 94 6.96 34.47 -11.30
CA LEU A 94 7.75 33.35 -11.81
C LEU A 94 6.90 32.27 -12.51
N ALA A 95 5.65 32.05 -12.08
CA ALA A 95 4.74 31.10 -12.70
C ALA A 95 4.20 31.58 -14.07
N GLU A 96 4.13 32.89 -14.26
CA GLU A 96 3.66 33.53 -15.50
C GLU A 96 4.76 33.65 -16.56
N LEU A 97 6.05 33.56 -16.18
CA LEU A 97 7.17 33.60 -17.12
C LEU A 97 7.17 32.38 -18.06
N ASP A 98 7.21 32.65 -19.37
CA ASP A 98 7.29 31.63 -20.41
C ASP A 98 8.59 30.82 -20.42
N CYS A 99 9.62 31.32 -19.72
CA CYS A 99 11.00 30.84 -19.79
C CYS A 99 11.47 30.05 -18.57
N THR A 100 10.60 29.69 -17.64
CA THR A 100 11.01 28.79 -16.57
C THR A 100 11.31 27.42 -17.19
N SER A 101 12.61 27.14 -17.38
CA SER A 101 13.16 25.88 -17.90
C SER A 101 12.28 24.70 -17.49
N TYR A 102 11.95 23.81 -18.44
CA TYR A 102 10.90 22.78 -18.45
C TYR A 102 10.50 22.04 -17.15
N GLY A 103 11.21 22.19 -16.02
CA GLY A 103 10.82 21.72 -14.70
C GLY A 103 10.34 22.76 -13.68
N LEU A 104 10.68 24.05 -13.80
CA LEU A 104 10.38 25.08 -12.79
C LEU A 104 8.95 25.64 -12.93
N LYS A 105 8.49 25.91 -14.16
CA LYS A 105 7.13 26.43 -14.44
C LYS A 105 6.06 25.55 -13.81
N ASP A 106 6.15 24.27 -14.12
CA ASP A 106 5.19 23.27 -13.70
C ASP A 106 5.25 22.96 -12.20
N ALA A 107 6.43 23.08 -11.58
CA ALA A 107 6.60 22.96 -10.15
C ALA A 107 5.93 24.12 -9.40
N LEU A 108 6.10 25.33 -9.93
CA LEU A 108 5.51 26.56 -9.42
C LEU A 108 3.99 26.55 -9.56
N GLN A 109 3.46 26.14 -10.71
CA GLN A 109 2.02 26.14 -10.98
C GLN A 109 1.25 25.10 -10.15
N GLY A 110 1.82 23.90 -9.94
CA GLY A 110 1.22 22.89 -9.07
C GLY A 110 1.20 23.28 -7.59
N LEU A 111 2.14 24.12 -7.14
CA LEU A 111 2.24 24.56 -5.75
C LEU A 111 1.54 25.89 -5.46
N HIS A 112 1.36 26.77 -6.45
CA HIS A 112 0.58 28.01 -6.31
C HIS A 112 -0.83 27.69 -5.76
N VAL A 113 -1.44 26.61 -6.22
CA VAL A 113 -2.74 26.10 -5.72
C VAL A 113 -2.69 25.69 -4.24
N VAL A 114 -1.56 25.16 -3.77
CA VAL A 114 -1.40 24.69 -2.37
C VAL A 114 -1.04 25.86 -1.43
N LEU A 115 -0.18 26.77 -1.89
CA LEU A 115 0.35 27.89 -1.11
C LEU A 115 -0.57 29.12 -1.09
N ALA A 116 -1.47 29.31 -2.08
CA ALA A 116 -2.43 30.41 -2.08
C ALA A 116 -3.43 30.38 -0.89
N SER A 117 -3.41 29.33 -0.07
CA SER A 117 -4.28 29.15 1.10
C SER A 117 -3.67 29.65 2.43
N THR A 118 -2.49 30.27 2.43
CA THR A 118 -1.85 30.79 3.64
C THR A 118 -2.18 32.26 3.90
N ASN A 119 -2.68 32.58 5.10
CA ASN A 119 -2.96 33.95 5.55
C ASN A 119 -1.67 34.71 5.89
N ILE A 120 -1.63 35.98 5.50
CA ILE A 120 -0.53 36.93 5.73
C ILE A 120 -0.90 37.81 6.94
N SER A 121 0.03 38.06 7.86
CA SER A 121 -0.14 39.00 8.98
C SER A 121 1.13 39.81 9.21
N ASP A 122 0.99 41.12 9.42
CA ASP A 122 2.01 42.16 9.24
C ASP A 122 2.94 42.38 10.46
N ASN A 123 3.58 41.32 10.97
CA ASN A 123 4.53 41.42 12.09
C ASN A 123 5.75 40.54 11.81
N GLY A 124 6.94 41.14 11.59
CA GLY A 124 8.26 40.47 11.60
C GLY A 124 8.24 39.05 11.01
N ASP A 125 8.03 38.96 9.70
CA ASP A 125 7.56 37.76 9.04
C ASP A 125 8.53 36.57 9.13
N SER A 126 8.03 35.46 9.66
CA SER A 126 8.66 34.14 9.52
C SER A 126 7.64 33.17 8.93
N ILE A 127 8.01 32.51 7.82
CA ILE A 127 7.16 31.53 7.17
C ILE A 127 7.22 30.23 7.97
N ASN A 128 6.07 29.79 8.50
CA ASN A 128 5.95 28.55 9.27
C ASN A 128 5.26 27.46 8.46
N TRP A 129 5.86 26.26 8.43
CA TRP A 129 5.27 25.11 7.76
C TRP A 129 4.17 24.49 8.62
N LYS A 130 2.91 24.78 8.28
CA LYS A 130 1.71 24.34 9.03
C LYS A 130 1.61 22.83 9.27
N TRP A 131 2.24 22.01 8.43
CA TRP A 131 2.08 20.54 8.45
C TRP A 131 3.13 19.81 9.29
N THR A 132 3.91 20.54 10.09
CA THR A 132 4.75 19.99 11.15
C THR A 132 4.59 20.81 12.42
N ALA A 133 4.76 20.17 13.58
CA ALA A 133 4.56 20.82 14.87
C ALA A 133 5.65 21.85 15.20
N ASP A 134 6.85 21.66 14.64
CA ASP A 134 8.00 22.55 14.78
C ASP A 134 8.04 23.67 13.72
N GLY A 135 7.04 23.73 12.83
CA GLY A 135 7.03 24.68 11.72
C GLY A 135 8.08 24.42 10.64
N ALA A 136 8.85 23.33 10.72
CA ALA A 136 9.91 23.02 9.76
C ALA A 136 9.38 22.33 8.50
N PHE A 137 9.75 22.86 7.33
CA PHE A 137 9.41 22.21 6.07
C PHE A 137 10.06 20.83 5.94
N THR A 138 9.27 19.84 5.51
CA THR A 138 9.82 18.57 5.04
C THR A 138 9.12 18.10 3.77
N THR A 139 9.87 17.46 2.88
CA THR A 139 9.31 16.75 1.73
C THR A 139 8.32 15.67 2.16
N LYS A 140 8.54 15.04 3.32
CA LYS A 140 7.66 13.99 3.85
C LYS A 140 6.29 14.54 4.21
N SER A 141 6.21 15.65 4.96
CA SER A 141 4.93 16.28 5.33
C SER A 141 4.20 16.82 4.09
N THR A 142 4.93 17.34 3.09
CA THR A 142 4.35 17.73 1.80
C THR A 142 3.78 16.54 1.03
N TYR A 143 4.51 15.43 0.95
CA TYR A 143 4.01 14.21 0.30
C TYR A 143 2.75 13.68 0.99
N MET A 144 2.74 13.66 2.33
CA MET A 144 1.57 13.26 3.10
C MET A 144 0.38 14.17 2.81
N LEU A 145 0.57 15.49 2.76
CA LEU A 145 -0.49 16.43 2.36
C LEU A 145 -1.09 16.09 0.98
N LEU A 146 -0.24 15.80 0.00
CA LEU A 146 -0.68 15.47 -1.37
C LEU A 146 -1.37 14.12 -1.49
N ARG A 147 -1.21 13.21 -0.52
CA ARG A 147 -1.69 11.82 -0.58
C ARG A 147 -2.58 11.41 0.57
N ASP A 148 -2.89 12.29 1.51
CA ASP A 148 -3.79 11.99 2.62
C ASP A 148 -5.23 12.30 2.20
N PRO A 149 -6.06 11.31 1.86
CA PRO A 149 -7.46 11.52 1.52
C PRO A 149 -8.32 11.97 2.72
N GLY A 150 -7.73 12.19 3.90
CA GLY A 150 -8.45 12.48 5.16
C GLY A 150 -9.18 11.27 5.73
N VAL A 151 -9.46 10.26 4.92
CA VAL A 151 -10.09 8.99 5.33
C VAL A 151 -9.01 7.97 5.71
N ARG A 152 -8.97 7.62 7.00
CA ARG A 152 -8.12 6.54 7.51
C ARG A 152 -8.76 5.19 7.19
N SER A 153 -7.94 4.20 6.84
CA SER A 153 -8.45 2.82 6.79
C SER A 153 -8.58 2.32 8.22
N THR A 154 -9.77 1.87 8.57
CA THR A 154 -10.09 1.23 9.85
C THR A 154 -9.32 -0.09 10.06
N PHE A 155 -8.80 -0.73 9.01
CA PHE A 155 -8.54 -2.18 9.07
C PHE A 155 -7.23 -2.72 8.50
N GLN A 156 -6.29 -1.89 8.00
CA GLN A 156 -5.12 -2.42 7.26
C GLN A 156 -3.74 -2.01 7.78
N CYS A 157 -3.64 -1.05 8.70
CA CYS A 157 -2.31 -0.63 9.19
C CYS A 157 -1.64 -1.67 10.11
N TRP A 158 -2.44 -2.50 10.81
CA TRP A 158 -1.94 -3.45 11.80
C TRP A 158 -1.18 -4.62 11.16
N ILE A 159 -1.57 -5.08 9.95
CA ILE A 159 -0.90 -6.18 9.25
C ILE A 159 0.60 -5.92 9.12
N TRP A 160 0.94 -4.67 8.81
CA TRP A 160 2.33 -4.27 8.61
C TRP A 160 3.15 -4.29 9.90
N LYS A 161 2.51 -4.18 11.06
CA LYS A 161 3.12 -4.23 12.41
C LYS A 161 3.28 -5.67 12.93
N ILE A 162 2.57 -6.65 12.38
CA ILE A 162 2.71 -8.06 12.80
C ILE A 162 4.12 -8.53 12.52
N HIS A 163 4.67 -9.37 13.40
CA HIS A 163 5.93 -10.06 13.12
C HIS A 163 5.69 -11.23 12.15
N ALA A 164 5.97 -11.02 10.85
CA ALA A 164 5.76 -12.02 9.82
C ALA A 164 6.51 -11.65 8.51
N PRO A 165 6.80 -12.64 7.65
CA PRO A 165 7.45 -12.39 6.36
C PRO A 165 6.68 -11.41 5.48
N PRO A 166 7.37 -10.55 4.71
CA PRO A 166 6.73 -9.61 3.79
C PRO A 166 5.76 -10.26 2.81
N LYS A 167 6.09 -11.46 2.29
CA LYS A 167 5.21 -12.22 1.39
C LYS A 167 3.88 -12.60 2.05
N THR A 168 3.92 -12.99 3.32
CA THR A 168 2.74 -13.42 4.06
C THR A 168 1.86 -12.22 4.43
N LYS A 169 2.48 -11.07 4.73
CA LYS A 169 1.79 -9.78 4.90
C LYS A 169 1.10 -9.32 3.60
N LEU A 170 1.80 -9.38 2.46
CA LEU A 170 1.23 -9.04 1.15
C LEU A 170 0.04 -9.95 0.81
N PHE A 171 0.18 -11.26 1.03
CA PHE A 171 -0.92 -12.21 0.87
C PHE A 171 -2.13 -11.84 1.75
N CYS A 172 -1.91 -11.57 3.04
CA CYS A 172 -2.99 -11.18 3.95
C CYS A 172 -3.66 -9.87 3.50
N TRP A 173 -2.89 -8.89 3.02
CA TRP A 173 -3.44 -7.65 2.49
C TRP A 173 -4.35 -7.91 1.26
N LEU A 174 -3.96 -8.82 0.35
CA LEU A 174 -4.82 -9.26 -0.76
C LEU A 174 -6.06 -10.01 -0.30
N LEU A 175 -5.93 -10.85 0.73
CA LEU A 175 -7.04 -11.58 1.35
C LEU A 175 -8.10 -10.62 1.89
N LEU A 176 -7.69 -9.63 2.67
CA LEU A 176 -8.61 -8.66 3.26
C LEU A 176 -9.24 -7.71 2.24
N MET A 177 -8.64 -7.55 1.06
CA MET A 177 -9.26 -6.83 -0.06
C MET A 177 -10.16 -7.71 -0.94
N ASN A 178 -10.30 -8.99 -0.60
CA ASN A 178 -10.95 -10.00 -1.45
C ASN A 178 -10.37 -10.00 -2.88
N ARG A 179 -9.04 -10.02 -3.01
CA ARG A 179 -8.30 -9.97 -4.28
C ARG A 179 -7.47 -11.22 -4.57
N LEU A 180 -7.59 -12.25 -3.75
CA LEU A 180 -7.00 -13.56 -4.04
C LEU A 180 -7.67 -14.20 -5.25
N LEU A 181 -6.94 -15.03 -5.98
CA LEU A 181 -7.39 -15.74 -7.19
C LEU A 181 -8.23 -16.99 -6.84
N THR A 182 -9.27 -16.79 -6.03
CA THR A 182 -10.33 -17.79 -5.81
C THR A 182 -11.13 -18.00 -7.09
N GLN A 183 -11.89 -19.10 -7.17
CA GLN A 183 -12.78 -19.35 -8.31
C GLN A 183 -13.68 -18.13 -8.63
N GLU A 184 -14.30 -17.53 -7.61
CA GLU A 184 -15.14 -16.34 -7.79
C GLU A 184 -14.40 -15.16 -8.44
N ASN A 185 -13.18 -14.88 -7.99
CA ASN A 185 -12.42 -13.75 -8.50
C ASN A 185 -11.79 -14.03 -9.87
N LEU A 186 -11.50 -15.30 -10.18
CA LEU A 186 -11.08 -15.73 -11.51
C LEU A 186 -12.22 -15.59 -12.53
N GLU A 187 -13.45 -15.96 -12.17
CA GLU A 187 -14.62 -15.77 -13.04
C GLU A 187 -14.90 -14.28 -13.30
N LYS A 188 -14.76 -13.41 -12.30
CA LYS A 188 -14.83 -11.94 -12.48
C LYS A 188 -13.78 -11.43 -13.47
N ARG A 189 -12.67 -12.16 -13.63
CA ARG A 189 -11.60 -11.90 -14.61
C ARG A 189 -11.80 -12.63 -15.93
N ARG A 190 -12.97 -13.24 -16.15
CA ARG A 190 -13.33 -14.02 -17.34
C ARG A 190 -12.42 -15.25 -17.55
N TRP A 191 -11.86 -15.79 -16.47
CA TRP A 191 -11.15 -17.06 -16.54
C TRP A 191 -12.16 -18.21 -16.55
N PRO A 192 -11.90 -19.32 -17.28
CA PRO A 192 -12.81 -20.46 -17.32
C PRO A 192 -13.09 -20.97 -15.90
N SER A 193 -14.38 -21.21 -15.59
CA SER A 193 -14.74 -21.78 -14.30
C SER A 193 -14.21 -23.21 -14.24
N ILE A 194 -13.39 -23.49 -13.22
CA ILE A 194 -12.93 -24.84 -12.94
C ILE A 194 -13.69 -25.31 -11.71
N GLN A 195 -14.52 -26.32 -11.89
CA GLN A 195 -15.31 -26.89 -10.81
C GLN A 195 -14.41 -27.76 -9.93
N HIS A 196 -14.08 -27.32 -8.71
CA HIS A 196 -13.28 -28.13 -7.80
C HIS A 196 -13.75 -28.08 -6.35
N ARG A 197 -13.97 -29.29 -5.82
CA ARG A 197 -13.94 -29.60 -4.38
C ARG A 197 -12.49 -29.64 -3.90
N VAL A 198 -11.82 -28.48 -3.80
CA VAL A 198 -10.35 -28.41 -3.62
C VAL A 198 -9.89 -28.85 -2.24
N LEU A 199 -10.44 -28.25 -1.18
CA LEU A 199 -10.05 -28.52 0.20
C LEU A 199 -11.14 -29.22 1.02
N CYS A 200 -12.41 -29.05 0.64
CA CYS A 200 -13.53 -29.73 1.26
C CYS A 200 -14.48 -30.28 0.22
N ASN A 201 -15.38 -31.17 0.65
CA ASN A 201 -16.34 -31.83 -0.23
C ASN A 201 -17.62 -31.00 -0.48
N ASN A 202 -17.68 -29.75 -0.01
CA ASN A 202 -18.82 -28.87 -0.25
C ASN A 202 -18.93 -28.54 -1.76
N SER A 203 -20.15 -28.48 -2.28
CA SER A 203 -20.48 -28.09 -3.66
C SER A 203 -20.55 -26.57 -3.86
N ASP A 204 -20.51 -25.79 -2.78
CA ASP A 204 -20.54 -24.33 -2.85
C ASP A 204 -19.35 -23.77 -3.65
N LYS A 205 -19.58 -22.62 -4.28
CA LYS A 205 -18.58 -21.87 -5.03
C LYS A 205 -17.40 -21.45 -4.14
N GLU A 206 -16.16 -21.62 -4.61
CA GLU A 206 -14.98 -21.19 -3.87
C GLU A 206 -14.87 -19.64 -3.84
N THR A 207 -15.18 -19.09 -2.67
CA THR A 207 -14.97 -17.68 -2.30
C THR A 207 -13.90 -17.59 -1.22
N THR A 208 -13.37 -16.39 -0.95
CA THR A 208 -12.45 -16.19 0.19
C THR A 208 -13.14 -16.54 1.52
N ARG A 209 -14.41 -16.14 1.67
CA ARG A 209 -15.25 -16.50 2.82
C ARG A 209 -15.35 -18.02 2.98
N HIS A 210 -15.71 -18.73 1.92
CA HIS A 210 -15.77 -20.19 1.97
C HIS A 210 -14.40 -20.78 2.33
N LEU A 211 -13.35 -20.41 1.59
CA LEU A 211 -12.03 -21.01 1.72
C LEU A 211 -11.41 -20.84 3.11
N PHE A 212 -11.58 -19.67 3.74
CA PHE A 212 -10.91 -19.35 5.01
C PHE A 212 -11.83 -19.44 6.24
N LEU A 213 -13.15 -19.39 6.09
CA LEU A 213 -14.09 -19.38 7.21
C LEU A 213 -15.02 -20.60 7.24
N HIS A 214 -15.50 -21.11 6.11
CA HIS A 214 -16.54 -22.16 6.10
C HIS A 214 -16.07 -23.53 5.60
N CYS A 215 -14.91 -23.60 4.94
CA CYS A 215 -14.29 -24.84 4.52
C CYS A 215 -13.96 -25.69 5.76
N ALA A 216 -14.47 -26.93 5.81
CA ALA A 216 -14.27 -27.82 6.94
C ALA A 216 -12.79 -28.00 7.29
N PHE A 217 -11.95 -28.30 6.29
CA PHE A 217 -10.51 -28.41 6.45
C PHE A 217 -9.88 -27.13 7.03
N ALA A 218 -10.29 -25.96 6.55
CA ALA A 218 -9.75 -24.69 7.03
C ALA A 218 -10.17 -24.40 8.48
N ARG A 219 -11.42 -24.70 8.85
CA ARG A 219 -11.90 -24.56 10.22
C ARG A 219 -11.15 -25.46 11.18
N ASP A 220 -11.03 -26.74 10.87
CA ASP A 220 -10.30 -27.71 11.70
C ASP A 220 -8.84 -27.26 11.91
N LEU A 221 -8.21 -26.75 10.84
CA LEU A 221 -6.84 -26.23 10.90
C LEU A 221 -6.74 -24.97 11.78
N LEU A 222 -7.69 -24.04 11.67
CA LEU A 222 -7.70 -22.81 12.46
C LEU A 222 -7.99 -23.05 13.93
N GLU A 223 -8.99 -23.90 14.24
CA GLU A 223 -9.28 -24.33 15.61
C GLU A 223 -8.07 -25.02 16.23
N SER A 224 -7.39 -25.89 15.48
CA SER A 224 -6.20 -26.60 15.97
C SER A 224 -4.96 -25.70 16.16
N THR A 225 -4.85 -24.58 15.44
CA THR A 225 -3.68 -23.68 15.48
C THR A 225 -3.88 -22.45 16.35
N ILE A 226 -5.08 -21.87 16.34
CA ILE A 226 -5.42 -20.64 17.04
C ILE A 226 -6.21 -20.94 18.32
N GLY A 227 -6.90 -22.08 18.40
CA GLY A 227 -7.71 -22.51 19.53
C GLY A 227 -9.20 -22.20 19.36
N ASN A 228 -10.00 -22.66 20.32
CA ASN A 228 -11.46 -22.49 20.34
C ASN A 228 -11.87 -21.05 20.71
N GLY A 229 -13.11 -20.68 20.39
CA GLY A 229 -13.70 -19.39 20.75
C GLY A 229 -13.73 -18.34 19.64
N LEU A 230 -13.36 -18.72 18.40
CA LEU A 230 -13.46 -17.85 17.23
C LEU A 230 -14.91 -17.77 16.72
N ILE A 231 -15.42 -16.55 16.55
CA ILE A 231 -16.77 -16.28 16.03
C ILE A 231 -16.71 -16.31 14.50
N ILE A 232 -16.89 -17.51 13.91
CA ILE A 232 -16.77 -17.74 12.46
C ILE A 232 -18.12 -17.53 11.74
N HIS A 233 -19.22 -18.00 12.32
CA HIS A 233 -20.52 -18.13 11.62
C HIS A 233 -21.23 -16.82 11.28
N GLN A 234 -20.81 -15.70 11.87
CA GLN A 234 -21.48 -14.41 11.71
C GLN A 234 -20.69 -13.42 10.81
N ALA A 235 -19.57 -13.85 10.23
CA ALA A 235 -18.71 -12.97 9.44
C ALA A 235 -18.98 -13.13 7.93
N ASP A 236 -19.43 -12.05 7.30
CA ASP A 236 -19.69 -12.02 5.85
C ASP A 236 -18.40 -11.93 5.02
N GLU A 237 -17.32 -11.41 5.62
CA GLU A 237 -16.01 -11.28 5.00
C GLU A 237 -14.90 -11.61 6.00
N VAL A 238 -13.72 -11.97 5.49
CA VAL A 238 -12.55 -12.31 6.32
C VAL A 238 -12.09 -11.13 7.17
N ILE A 239 -12.30 -9.89 6.70
CA ILE A 239 -12.01 -8.68 7.46
C ILE A 239 -12.93 -8.54 8.68
N ASN A 240 -14.23 -8.78 8.50
CA ASN A 240 -15.21 -8.76 9.58
C ASN A 240 -14.93 -9.87 10.61
N PHE A 241 -14.46 -11.04 10.15
CA PHE A 241 -13.98 -12.09 11.04
C PHE A 241 -12.81 -11.61 11.90
N TRP A 242 -11.80 -10.98 11.30
CA TRP A 242 -10.66 -10.45 12.04
C TRP A 242 -11.10 -9.45 13.10
N ASP A 243 -11.94 -8.46 12.74
CA ASP A 243 -12.33 -7.40 13.65
C ASP A 243 -13.13 -7.90 14.86
N ARG A 244 -14.04 -8.85 14.64
CA ARG A 244 -14.83 -9.47 15.72
C ARG A 244 -13.96 -10.30 16.67
N ASN A 245 -12.89 -10.89 16.17
CA ASN A 245 -12.01 -11.76 16.94
C ASN A 245 -10.69 -11.07 17.30
N LYS A 246 -10.56 -9.76 17.10
CA LYS A 246 -9.30 -9.02 17.20
C LYS A 246 -8.63 -9.16 18.56
N THR A 247 -9.41 -9.19 19.64
CA THR A 247 -8.91 -9.39 21.00
C THR A 247 -8.14 -10.71 21.16
N ILE A 248 -8.66 -11.79 20.58
CA ILE A 248 -8.04 -13.12 20.57
C ILE A 248 -6.87 -13.15 19.57
N LEU A 249 -7.10 -12.63 18.37
CA LEU A 249 -6.18 -12.74 17.25
C LEU A 249 -4.95 -11.83 17.38
N LEU A 250 -5.01 -10.72 18.12
CA LEU A 250 -3.84 -9.85 18.32
C LEU A 250 -2.65 -10.61 18.91
N ASN A 251 -2.90 -11.43 19.94
CA ASN A 251 -1.88 -12.23 20.63
C ASN A 251 -1.38 -13.40 19.77
N LYS A 252 -2.17 -13.86 18.81
CA LYS A 252 -1.86 -14.99 17.90
C LYS A 252 -1.73 -14.54 16.44
N SER A 253 -1.43 -13.26 16.21
CA SER A 253 -1.55 -12.63 14.89
C SER A 253 -0.61 -13.22 13.85
N SER A 254 0.63 -13.54 14.24
CA SER A 254 1.58 -14.26 13.38
C SER A 254 1.10 -15.67 13.03
N LEU A 255 0.57 -16.43 14.00
CA LEU A 255 0.05 -17.78 13.76
C LEU A 255 -1.18 -17.76 12.86
N TRP A 256 -2.08 -16.80 13.06
CA TRP A 256 -3.26 -16.64 12.22
C TRP A 256 -2.86 -16.34 10.77
N LEU A 257 -1.93 -15.42 10.58
CA LEU A 257 -1.46 -15.03 9.25
C LEU A 257 -0.71 -16.18 8.54
N GLU A 258 0.09 -16.96 9.26
CA GLU A 258 0.71 -18.17 8.73
C GLU A 258 -0.30 -19.29 8.44
N ALA A 259 -1.34 -19.44 9.25
CA ALA A 259 -2.42 -20.41 9.00
C ALA A 259 -3.20 -20.06 7.73
N MET A 260 -3.60 -18.79 7.56
CA MET A 260 -4.23 -18.30 6.32
C MET A 260 -3.33 -18.58 5.12
N TRP A 261 -2.04 -18.29 5.22
CA TRP A 261 -1.09 -18.55 4.15
C TRP A 261 -0.91 -20.03 3.84
N ARG A 262 -0.89 -20.90 4.85
CA ARG A 262 -0.82 -22.35 4.68
C ARG A 262 -2.05 -22.89 3.97
N ILE A 263 -3.25 -22.45 4.34
CA ILE A 263 -4.51 -22.83 3.67
C ILE A 263 -4.43 -22.49 2.18
N TRP A 264 -3.95 -21.28 1.85
CA TRP A 264 -3.76 -20.88 0.46
C TRP A 264 -2.74 -21.74 -0.29
N LYS A 265 -1.59 -22.03 0.33
CA LYS A 265 -0.58 -22.92 -0.25
C LYS A 265 -1.12 -24.34 -0.48
N ASP A 266 -1.86 -24.89 0.48
CA ASP A 266 -2.48 -26.22 0.38
C ASP A 266 -3.54 -26.29 -0.72
N ARG A 267 -4.36 -25.25 -0.83
CA ARG A 267 -5.32 -25.07 -1.92
C ARG A 267 -4.62 -25.08 -3.28
N ASN A 268 -3.54 -24.29 -3.43
CA ASN A 268 -2.82 -24.23 -4.70
C ASN A 268 -2.11 -25.55 -5.03
N LEU A 269 -1.57 -26.23 -4.02
CA LEU A 269 -0.96 -27.56 -4.21
C LEU A 269 -1.99 -28.57 -4.75
N CYS A 270 -3.22 -28.55 -4.22
CA CYS A 270 -4.31 -29.39 -4.74
C CYS A 270 -4.61 -29.12 -6.21
N ILE A 271 -4.65 -27.85 -6.61
CA ILE A 271 -5.04 -27.45 -7.96
C ILE A 271 -3.95 -27.75 -8.98
N PHE A 272 -2.70 -27.43 -8.65
CA PHE A 272 -1.60 -27.54 -9.61
C PHE A 272 -0.93 -28.91 -9.60
N GLU A 273 -0.96 -29.63 -8.47
CA GLU A 273 -0.28 -30.93 -8.34
C GLU A 273 -1.22 -32.09 -7.98
N GLY A 274 -2.53 -31.84 -7.77
CA GLY A 274 -3.49 -32.87 -7.40
C GLY A 274 -3.31 -33.45 -5.99
N LYS A 275 -2.36 -32.93 -5.19
CA LYS A 275 -2.02 -33.46 -3.86
C LYS A 275 -2.95 -32.89 -2.79
N ARG A 276 -3.73 -33.74 -2.14
CA ARG A 276 -4.57 -33.36 -0.99
C ARG A 276 -3.71 -33.09 0.25
N PRO A 277 -3.95 -31.99 0.99
CA PRO A 277 -3.21 -31.69 2.20
C PRO A 277 -3.63 -32.62 3.34
N ASN A 278 -2.70 -32.85 4.25
CA ASN A 278 -2.93 -33.51 5.52
C ASN A 278 -2.88 -32.46 6.64
N ALA A 279 -3.96 -32.36 7.44
CA ALA A 279 -4.11 -31.32 8.45
C ALA A 279 -2.95 -31.30 9.47
N HIS A 280 -2.54 -32.47 9.98
CA HIS A 280 -1.43 -32.59 10.92
C HIS A 280 -0.11 -32.05 10.34
N THR A 281 0.18 -32.38 9.08
CA THR A 281 1.37 -31.87 8.38
C THR A 281 1.30 -30.36 8.18
N SER A 282 0.12 -29.82 7.85
CA SER A 282 -0.09 -28.38 7.70
C SER A 282 0.08 -27.62 9.02
N ILE A 283 -0.44 -28.16 10.13
CA ILE A 283 -0.27 -27.60 11.49
C ILE A 283 1.22 -27.56 11.86
N ARG A 284 1.94 -28.67 11.68
CA ARG A 284 3.38 -28.74 11.98
C ARG A 284 4.16 -27.68 11.21
N ARG A 285 3.84 -27.50 9.92
CA ARG A 285 4.47 -26.47 9.08
C ARG A 285 4.15 -25.05 9.53
N ILE A 286 2.91 -24.76 9.95
CA ILE A 286 2.53 -23.43 10.48
C ILE A 286 3.36 -23.10 11.72
N ILE A 287 3.49 -24.04 12.65
CA ILE A 287 4.27 -23.86 13.88
C ILE A 287 5.75 -23.68 13.55
N GLN A 288 6.31 -24.54 12.69
CA GLN A 288 7.71 -24.45 12.25
C GLN A 288 8.01 -23.12 11.56
N ASP A 289 7.19 -22.72 10.57
CA ASP A 289 7.33 -21.44 9.86
C ASP A 289 7.24 -20.30 10.88
N SER A 290 6.25 -20.31 11.79
CA SER A 290 6.11 -19.27 12.82
C SER A 290 7.29 -19.18 13.79
N ILE A 291 8.01 -20.28 14.07
CA ILE A 291 9.20 -20.27 14.92
C ILE A 291 10.41 -19.76 14.12
N LEU A 292 10.62 -20.28 12.91
CA LEU A 292 11.73 -19.89 12.05
C LEU A 292 11.73 -18.37 11.81
N TRP A 293 10.58 -17.78 11.54
CA TRP A 293 10.50 -16.33 11.31
C TRP A 293 10.73 -15.48 12.57
N LYS A 294 10.50 -16.05 13.77
CA LYS A 294 10.90 -15.38 15.01
C LYS A 294 12.43 -15.37 15.20
N THR A 295 13.15 -16.29 14.57
CA THR A 295 14.61 -16.39 14.71
C THR A 295 15.41 -15.63 13.64
N TYR A 296 14.83 -15.35 12.46
CA TYR A 296 15.52 -14.65 11.36
C TYR A 296 15.61 -13.12 11.50
N ASP A 297 14.86 -12.52 12.44
CA ASP A 297 14.86 -11.07 12.68
C ASP A 297 15.71 -10.67 13.92
N ARG A 298 16.78 -11.42 14.21
CA ARG A 298 17.87 -11.00 15.11
C ARG A 298 19.10 -10.62 14.30
#